data_AF-A0A349JYF5-F1
#
_entry.id   AF-A0A349JYF5-F1
#
_cell.length_a   1.000
_cell.length_b   1.000
_cell.length_c   1.000
_cell.angle_alpha   90.00
_cell.angle_beta   90.00
_cell.angle_gamma   90.00
#
_symmetry.space_group_name_H-M   'P 1'
#
loop_
_entity.id
_entity.type
_entity.pdbx_description
1 polymer ?
#
loop_
_entity_poly.entity_id
_entity_poly.type
_entity_poly.pdbx_seq_one_letter_code
_entity_poly.pdbx_strand_id
1 'polypeptide(L)'
;MKHTTLATCALLLTAPFLWADRPNIGSVVRHDAAFDKLVARDARIEVLASGFVWSEGPVWDKENSRLLWSDVPANTIYQWSEKKEGHSVFMSPSGYTGVTPGYPEPGSNGLSFDAEGRLVSCE
;
A
#
# COMPACT_ATOMS: atom_id res chain seq x y z
N MET A 1 -13.20 -2.68 62.92
CA MET A 1 -13.57 -2.44 61.51
C MET A 1 -12.31 -2.57 60.67
N LYS A 2 -12.21 -3.63 59.85
CA LYS A 2 -11.04 -3.88 59.00
C LYS A 2 -11.35 -3.28 57.62
N HIS A 3 -10.57 -2.28 57.21
CA HIS A 3 -10.67 -1.70 55.87
C HIS A 3 -9.95 -2.61 54.88
N THR A 4 -10.71 -3.29 54.04
CA THR A 4 -10.19 -4.09 52.92
C THR A 4 -10.10 -3.17 51.71
N THR A 5 -8.88 -2.74 51.36
CA THR A 5 -8.62 -2.01 50.11
C THR A 5 -8.51 -3.03 48.97
N LEU A 6 -9.47 -3.05 48.04
CA LEU A 6 -9.34 -3.78 46.79
C LEU A 6 -8.38 -3.01 45.87
N ALA A 7 -7.22 -3.59 45.60
CA ALA A 7 -6.34 -3.16 44.51
C ALA A 7 -6.89 -3.73 43.19
N THR A 8 -7.48 -2.88 42.36
CA THR A 8 -7.90 -3.26 41.01
C THR A 8 -6.67 -3.31 40.12
N CYS A 9 -6.19 -4.50 39.81
CA CYS A 9 -5.10 -4.72 38.86
C CYS A 9 -5.69 -4.55 37.44
N ALA A 10 -5.52 -3.38 36.83
CA ALA A 10 -5.86 -3.17 35.43
C ALA A 10 -4.81 -3.89 34.56
N LEU A 11 -5.15 -5.07 34.03
CA LEU A 11 -4.37 -5.66 32.94
C LEU A 11 -4.54 -4.79 31.70
N LEU A 12 -3.54 -3.96 31.39
CA LEU A 12 -3.36 -3.37 30.07
C LEU A 12 -3.05 -4.52 29.10
N LEU A 13 -4.07 -5.03 28.43
CA LEU A 13 -3.92 -5.89 27.26
C LEU A 13 -3.32 -5.05 26.13
N THR A 14 -2.00 -4.94 26.08
CA THR A 14 -1.32 -4.54 24.85
C THR A 14 -1.40 -5.74 23.92
N ALA A 15 -2.50 -5.84 23.16
CA ALA A 15 -2.55 -6.75 22.04
C ALA A 15 -1.34 -6.41 21.15
N PRO A 16 -0.41 -7.36 20.93
CA PRO A 16 0.64 -7.11 19.96
C PRO A 16 -0.05 -6.81 18.63
N PHE A 17 0.35 -5.73 17.98
CA PHE A 17 0.05 -5.58 16.56
C PHE A 17 0.60 -6.83 15.89
N LEU A 18 -0.29 -7.77 15.58
CA LEU A 18 0.05 -8.92 14.75
C LEU A 18 0.30 -8.32 13.36
N TRP A 19 1.57 -8.10 13.04
CA TRP A 19 1.94 -7.91 11.65
C TRP A 19 1.48 -9.15 10.90
N ALA A 20 0.68 -8.94 9.86
CA ALA A 20 0.28 -10.01 8.98
C ALA A 20 1.55 -10.63 8.40
N ASP A 21 1.73 -11.94 8.56
CA ASP A 21 2.82 -12.67 7.90
C ASP A 21 2.52 -12.70 6.40
N ARG A 22 3.16 -11.79 5.65
CA ARG A 22 2.93 -11.64 4.21
C ARG A 22 3.85 -12.59 3.44
N PRO A 23 3.39 -13.13 2.30
CA PRO A 23 4.28 -13.84 1.39
C PRO A 23 5.49 -12.98 1.06
N ASN A 24 6.68 -13.56 1.19
CA ASN A 24 7.93 -12.90 0.85
C ASN A 24 8.44 -13.41 -0.50
N ILE A 25 9.10 -12.55 -1.28
CA ILE A 25 9.64 -12.93 -2.60
C ILE A 25 11.09 -12.47 -2.77
N GLY A 26 11.84 -13.19 -3.60
CA GLY A 26 13.17 -12.76 -4.03
C GLY A 26 14.20 -12.64 -2.90
N SER A 27 15.22 -11.81 -3.14
CA SER A 27 16.28 -11.51 -2.17
C SER A 27 16.88 -10.13 -2.45
N VAL A 28 17.51 -9.53 -1.44
CA VAL A 28 18.19 -8.24 -1.55
C VAL A 28 19.68 -8.48 -1.76
N VAL A 29 20.16 -8.28 -2.99
CA VAL A 29 21.59 -8.32 -3.32
C VAL A 29 22.21 -6.95 -3.01
N ARG A 30 23.29 -6.94 -2.23
CA ARG A 30 23.93 -5.71 -1.75
C ARG A 30 25.30 -5.55 -2.40
N HIS A 31 25.43 -4.55 -3.25
CA HIS A 31 26.68 -4.26 -3.99
C HIS A 31 27.57 -3.23 -3.29
N ASP A 32 27.02 -2.40 -2.41
CA ASP A 32 27.74 -1.35 -1.68
C ASP A 32 27.35 -1.33 -0.20
N ALA A 33 28.32 -1.18 0.70
CA ALA A 33 28.09 -1.14 2.14
C ALA A 33 27.27 0.08 2.60
N ALA A 34 27.24 1.17 1.83
CA ALA A 34 26.41 2.34 2.10
C ALA A 34 24.91 2.02 2.09
N PHE A 35 24.49 0.98 1.36
CA PHE A 35 23.08 0.56 1.30
C PHE A 35 22.54 0.08 2.66
N ASP A 36 23.40 -0.45 3.53
CA ASP A 36 23.01 -0.88 4.89
C ASP A 36 22.55 0.28 5.78
N LYS A 37 22.84 1.54 5.40
CA LYS A 37 22.33 2.74 6.07
C LYS A 37 20.88 3.06 5.68
N LEU A 38 20.40 2.50 4.57
CA LEU A 38 19.07 2.78 4.00
C LEU A 38 18.08 1.65 4.27
N VAL A 39 18.55 0.40 4.21
CA VAL A 39 17.69 -0.79 4.31
C VAL A 39 18.30 -1.76 5.31
N ALA A 40 17.53 -2.10 6.34
CA ALA A 40 17.92 -3.05 7.38
C ALA A 40 18.38 -4.39 6.78
N ARG A 41 19.35 -5.06 7.43
CA ARG A 41 19.96 -6.29 6.90
C ARG A 41 18.99 -7.47 6.85
N ASP A 42 18.01 -7.47 7.74
CA ASP A 42 16.94 -8.46 7.86
C ASP A 42 15.65 -8.04 7.13
N ALA A 43 15.67 -6.93 6.39
CA ALA A 43 14.52 -6.50 5.59
C ALA A 43 14.13 -7.58 4.57
N ARG A 44 12.82 -7.80 4.45
CA ARG A 44 12.21 -8.76 3.53
C ARG A 44 11.40 -8.01 2.48
N ILE A 45 11.33 -8.57 1.27
CA ILE A 45 10.45 -8.05 0.21
C ILE A 45 9.11 -8.76 0.38
N GLU A 46 8.11 -7.99 0.83
CA GLU A 46 6.76 -8.48 1.09
C GLU A 46 5.85 -8.26 -0.13
N VAL A 47 4.96 -9.22 -0.39
CA VAL A 47 3.89 -9.08 -1.37
C VAL A 47 2.66 -8.48 -0.69
N LEU A 48 2.39 -7.20 -0.97
CA LEU A 48 1.23 -6.50 -0.41
C LEU A 48 -0.10 -6.89 -1.10
N ALA A 49 -0.04 -7.17 -2.40
CA ALA A 49 -1.17 -7.52 -3.23
C ALA A 49 -0.71 -8.27 -4.49
N SER A 50 -1.59 -9.06 -5.11
CA SER A 50 -1.34 -9.80 -6.34
C SER A 50 -2.63 -9.99 -7.15
N GLY A 51 -2.53 -10.50 -8.37
CA GLY A 51 -3.68 -10.77 -9.25
C GLY A 51 -3.99 -9.67 -10.27
N PHE A 52 -3.07 -8.73 -10.49
CA PHE A 52 -3.20 -7.65 -11.47
C PHE A 52 -2.63 -8.07 -12.83
N VAL A 53 -3.13 -7.44 -13.91
CA VAL A 53 -2.60 -7.68 -15.26
C VAL A 53 -1.26 -6.96 -15.43
N TRP A 54 -1.24 -5.66 -15.14
CA TRP A 54 -0.01 -4.86 -15.18
C TRP A 54 -0.12 -3.67 -14.23
N SER A 55 0.55 -3.82 -13.07
CA SER A 55 0.61 -2.77 -12.05
C SER A 55 1.61 -1.69 -12.40
N GLU A 56 1.18 -0.43 -12.40
CA GLU A 56 2.00 0.74 -12.72
C GLU A 56 1.69 1.94 -11.83
N GLY A 57 2.56 2.94 -11.89
CA GLY A 57 2.34 4.25 -11.25
C GLY A 57 2.06 4.22 -9.75
N PRO A 58 2.85 3.50 -8.92
CA PRO A 58 2.62 3.53 -7.48
C PRO A 58 2.84 4.94 -6.90
N VAL A 59 1.92 5.42 -6.07
CA VAL A 59 2.04 6.69 -5.35
C VAL A 59 1.56 6.58 -3.90
N TRP A 60 2.31 7.18 -2.98
CA TRP A 60 1.95 7.22 -1.56
C TRP A 60 1.07 8.44 -1.23
N ASP A 61 -0.17 8.18 -0.81
CA ASP A 61 -1.10 9.17 -0.28
C ASP A 61 -0.83 9.33 1.23
N LYS A 62 -0.03 10.36 1.56
CA LYS A 62 0.39 10.65 2.93
C LYS A 62 -0.79 10.98 3.85
N GLU A 63 -1.76 11.73 3.36
CA GLU A 63 -2.91 12.18 4.15
C GLU A 63 -3.77 10.99 4.59
N ASN A 64 -4.00 10.04 3.68
CA ASN A 64 -4.86 8.88 3.95
C ASN A 64 -4.08 7.63 4.36
N SER A 65 -2.74 7.69 4.44
CA SER A 65 -1.86 6.57 4.80
C SER A 65 -2.13 5.32 3.96
N ARG A 66 -2.13 5.49 2.63
CA ARG A 66 -2.38 4.42 1.67
C ARG A 66 -1.48 4.53 0.45
N LEU A 67 -1.17 3.38 -0.13
CA LEU A 67 -0.54 3.25 -1.44
C LEU A 67 -1.65 3.18 -2.49
N LEU A 68 -1.51 3.93 -3.57
CA LEU A 68 -2.33 3.82 -4.78
C LEU A 68 -1.47 3.29 -5.93
N TRP A 69 -2.06 2.53 -6.86
CA TRP A 69 -1.42 2.10 -8.11
C TRP A 69 -2.49 1.77 -9.16
N SER A 70 -2.13 1.80 -10.43
CA SER A 70 -3.03 1.45 -11.54
C SER A 70 -2.81 0.00 -11.98
N ASP A 71 -3.87 -0.68 -12.38
CA ASP A 71 -3.82 -1.85 -13.28
C ASP A 71 -4.28 -1.39 -14.67
N VAL A 72 -3.31 -1.16 -15.56
CA VAL A 72 -3.50 -0.39 -16.81
C VAL A 72 -4.53 -1.06 -17.73
N PRO A 73 -4.45 -2.38 -18.03
CA PRO A 73 -5.43 -3.02 -18.89
C PRO A 73 -6.81 -3.17 -18.23
N ALA A 74 -6.85 -3.24 -16.90
CA ALA A 74 -8.09 -3.39 -16.14
C ALA A 74 -8.84 -2.06 -15.90
N ASN A 75 -8.30 -0.94 -16.37
CA ASN A 75 -8.86 0.40 -16.20
C ASN A 75 -9.25 0.72 -14.74
N THR A 76 -8.35 0.40 -13.81
CA THR A 76 -8.65 0.50 -12.37
C THR A 76 -7.45 1.01 -11.58
N ILE A 77 -7.66 2.00 -10.71
CA ILE A 77 -6.73 2.36 -9.64
C ILE A 77 -7.14 1.60 -8.38
N TYR A 78 -6.19 0.90 -7.78
CA TYR A 78 -6.33 0.20 -6.51
C TYR A 78 -5.69 0.99 -5.37
N GLN A 79 -6.09 0.64 -4.14
CA GLN A 79 -5.49 1.16 -2.91
C GLN A 79 -5.19 0.04 -1.92
N TRP A 80 -4.16 0.27 -1.11
CA TRP A 80 -3.76 -0.58 0.00
C TRP A 80 -3.35 0.29 1.20
N SER A 81 -3.66 -0.15 2.41
CA SER A 81 -3.25 0.53 3.64
C SER A 81 -2.91 -0.51 4.69
N GLU A 82 -1.84 -0.29 5.46
CA GLU A 82 -1.42 -1.16 6.58
C GLU A 82 -2.55 -1.41 7.60
N LYS A 83 -3.50 -0.47 7.73
CA LYS A 83 -4.63 -0.57 8.67
C LYS A 83 -5.75 -1.50 8.20
N LYS A 84 -5.71 -1.94 6.95
CA LYS A 84 -6.75 -2.77 6.32
C LYS A 84 -6.09 -4.02 5.74
N GLU A 85 -6.78 -5.14 5.85
CA GLU A 85 -6.31 -6.36 5.22
C GLU A 85 -6.54 -6.29 3.71
N GLY A 86 -5.51 -6.60 2.93
CA GLY A 86 -5.56 -6.65 1.47
C GLY A 86 -5.69 -5.28 0.79
N HIS A 87 -6.05 -5.33 -0.50
CA HIS A 87 -6.25 -4.16 -1.35
C HIS A 87 -7.72 -4.01 -1.73
N SER A 88 -8.10 -2.82 -2.20
CA SER A 88 -9.47 -2.54 -2.68
C SER A 88 -9.42 -1.57 -3.87
N VAL A 89 -10.52 -1.46 -4.62
CA VAL A 89 -10.66 -0.49 -5.70
C VAL A 89 -10.74 0.92 -5.11
N PHE A 90 -9.97 1.85 -5.67
CA PHE A 90 -10.08 3.28 -5.41
C PHE A 90 -10.89 3.99 -6.50
N MET A 91 -10.61 3.69 -7.78
CA MET A 91 -11.29 4.31 -8.92
C MET A 91 -11.40 3.35 -10.10
N SER A 92 -12.58 3.26 -10.71
CA SER A 92 -12.83 2.55 -11.96
C SER A 92 -14.07 3.16 -12.66
N PRO A 93 -13.99 3.55 -13.93
CA PRO A 93 -12.80 3.56 -14.78
C PRO A 93 -11.76 4.57 -14.28
N SER A 94 -10.48 4.25 -14.46
CA SER A 94 -9.33 5.10 -14.12
C SER A 94 -8.84 6.00 -15.26
N GLY A 95 -9.30 5.76 -16.48
CA GLY A 95 -8.98 6.53 -17.67
C GLY A 95 -9.91 6.19 -18.83
N TYR A 96 -9.50 6.59 -20.03
CA TYR A 96 -10.19 6.43 -21.31
C TYR A 96 -11.44 7.31 -21.45
N THR A 97 -11.29 8.38 -22.23
CA THR A 97 -12.34 9.38 -22.52
C THR A 97 -13.29 8.98 -23.67
N GLY A 98 -13.10 7.82 -24.30
CA GLY A 98 -13.95 7.33 -25.40
C GLY A 98 -13.48 7.68 -26.82
N VAL A 99 -12.32 8.32 -26.99
CA VAL A 99 -11.85 8.83 -28.30
C VAL A 99 -11.27 7.72 -29.20
N THR A 100 -10.76 6.63 -28.64
CA THR A 100 -10.08 5.55 -29.40
C THR A 100 -10.61 4.16 -29.01
N PRO A 101 -11.67 3.66 -29.68
CA PRO A 101 -12.22 2.34 -29.40
C PRO A 101 -11.15 1.22 -29.56
N GLY A 102 -11.13 0.28 -28.61
CA GLY A 102 -10.26 -0.89 -28.69
C GLY A 102 -8.81 -0.66 -28.26
N TYR A 103 -8.50 0.44 -27.57
CA TYR A 103 -7.17 0.62 -26.97
C TYR A 103 -6.92 -0.45 -25.88
N PRO A 104 -5.79 -1.18 -25.92
CA PRO A 104 -5.54 -2.32 -25.02
C PRO A 104 -5.20 -1.89 -23.57
N GLU A 105 -4.86 -0.62 -23.37
CA GLU A 105 -4.39 -0.05 -22.10
C GLU A 105 -5.29 1.12 -21.65
N PRO A 106 -6.61 0.91 -21.47
CA PRO A 106 -7.56 2.02 -21.25
C PRO A 106 -7.44 2.69 -19.87
N GLY A 107 -6.66 2.13 -18.95
CA GLY A 107 -6.44 2.69 -17.62
C GLY A 107 -5.34 3.73 -17.56
N SER A 108 -5.34 4.48 -16.45
CA SER A 108 -4.21 5.34 -16.12
C SER A 108 -2.94 4.53 -15.91
N ASN A 109 -1.78 5.13 -16.16
CA ASN A 109 -0.47 4.56 -15.85
C ASN A 109 0.14 5.29 -14.66
N GLY A 110 0.90 6.37 -14.92
CA GLY A 110 1.59 7.16 -13.90
C GLY A 110 0.62 7.91 -12.99
N LEU A 111 0.87 7.86 -11.67
CA LEU A 111 0.14 8.61 -10.65
C LEU A 111 1.10 9.52 -9.87
N SER A 112 0.64 10.70 -9.49
CA SER A 112 1.37 11.62 -8.60
C SER A 112 0.40 12.51 -7.82
N PHE A 113 0.93 13.30 -6.89
CA PHE A 113 0.18 14.36 -6.22
C PHE A 113 0.76 15.72 -6.61
N ASP A 114 -0.11 16.67 -6.93
CA ASP A 114 0.33 18.06 -7.12
C ASP A 114 0.62 18.77 -5.78
N ALA A 115 1.02 20.05 -5.86
CA ALA A 115 1.36 20.85 -4.69
C ALA A 115 0.16 21.12 -3.77
N GLU A 116 -1.06 21.01 -4.30
CA GLU A 116 -2.31 21.14 -3.54
C GLU A 116 -2.80 19.81 -2.96
N GLY A 117 -2.07 18.71 -3.18
CA GLY A 117 -2.43 17.38 -2.67
C GLY A 117 -3.52 16.68 -3.49
N ARG A 118 -3.82 17.15 -4.70
CA ARG A 118 -4.76 16.47 -5.60
C ARG A 118 -4.04 15.35 -6.35
N LEU A 119 -4.71 14.22 -6.51
CA LEU A 119 -4.20 13.13 -7.32
C LEU A 119 -4.20 13.56 -8.80
N VAL A 120 -3.06 13.37 -9.46
CA VAL A 120 -2.87 13.58 -10.89
C VAL A 120 -2.54 12.23 -11.53
N SER A 121 -3.19 11.92 -12.64
CA SER A 121 -2.99 10.69 -13.41
C SER A 121 -2.57 10.99 -14.85
N CYS A 122 -1.77 10.09 -15.42
CA CYS A 122 -1.53 10.01 -16.86
C CYS A 122 -2.40 8.90 -17.44
N GLU A 123 -3.19 9.21 -18.46
CA GLU A 123 -4.05 8.29 -19.21
C GLU A 123 -3.77 8.37 -20.72
#